data_AF-A0A819Q574-F1
#
_entry.id   AF-A0A819Q574-F1
#
_cell.length_a   1.000
_cell.length_b   1.000
_cell.length_c   1.000
_cell.angle_alpha   90.00
_cell.angle_beta   90.00
_cell.angle_gamma   90.00
#
_symmetry.space_group_name_H-M   'P 1'
#
loop_
_entity.id
_entity.type
_entity.pdbx_description
1 polymer ?
#
loop_
_entity_poly.entity_id
_entity_poly.type
_entity_poly.pdbx_seq_one_letter_code
_entity_poly.pdbx_strand_id
1 'polypeptide(L)' 'SHTCFFTLDLPAYSTTDIMYERLNYAITCCSSIDGDGTVNNAFNDDGCDSDDGSDDE' A
#
# COMPACT_ATOMS: atom_id res chain seq x y z
N SER A 1 -2.07 9.72 -1.40
CA SER A 1 -0.64 10.06 -1.46
C SER A 1 -0.42 11.03 -2.60
N HIS A 2 0.56 11.92 -2.47
CA HIS A 2 0.86 12.94 -3.48
C HIS A 2 2.28 12.73 -4.00
N THR A 3 2.41 11.79 -4.94
CA THR A 3 3.71 11.28 -5.41
C THR A 3 4.56 12.32 -6.11
N CYS A 4 3.96 13.24 -6.89
CA CYS A 4 4.68 14.33 -7.56
C CYS A 4 5.32 15.35 -6.59
N PHE A 5 4.87 15.39 -5.34
CA PHE A 5 5.34 16.32 -4.32
C PHE A 5 6.13 15.62 -3.21
N PHE A 6 6.35 14.30 -3.33
CA PHE A 6 7.00 13.47 -2.31
C PHE A 6 6.37 13.64 -0.91
N THR A 7 5.05 13.85 -0.86
CA THR A 7 4.32 14.03 0.40
C THR A 7 3.36 12.87 0.67
N LEU A 8 3.26 12.52 1.95
CA LEU A 8 2.37 11.50 2.48
C LEU A 8 1.49 12.11 3.57
N ASP A 9 0.18 12.01 3.40
CA ASP A 9 -0.79 12.43 4.41
C ASP A 9 -0.98 11.28 5.40
N LEU A 10 -0.46 11.47 6.62
CA LEU A 10 -0.63 10.51 7.70
C LEU A 10 -1.83 10.92 8.57
N PRO A 11 -2.84 10.06 8.72
CA PRO A 11 -3.88 10.24 9.73
C PRO A 11 -3.32 10.33 11.14
N ALA A 12 -4.08 10.93 12.07
CA ALA A 12 -3.77 10.92 13.49
C ALA A 12 -4.04 9.53 14.09
N TYR A 13 -3.10 8.60 13.91
CA TYR A 13 -3.19 7.26 14.49
C TYR A 13 -3.09 7.32 16.02
N SER A 14 -3.80 6.39 16.68
CA SER A 14 -3.86 6.33 18.14
C SER A 14 -2.56 5.87 18.79
N THR A 15 -1.78 5.03 18.10
CA THR A 15 -0.45 4.59 18.53
C THR A 15 0.51 4.49 17.35
N THR A 16 1.80 4.46 17.65
CA THR A 16 2.86 4.21 16.65
C THR A 16 2.75 2.84 16.01
N ASP A 17 2.30 1.83 16.78
CA ASP A 17 2.17 0.45 16.29
C ASP A 17 1.08 0.35 15.21
N ILE A 18 -0.05 1.03 15.43
CA ILE A 18 -1.15 1.09 14.45
C ILE A 18 -0.72 1.86 13.20
N MET A 19 0.01 2.97 13.35
CA MET A 19 0.57 3.69 12.22
C MET A 19 1.51 2.80 11.41
N TYR A 20 2.38 2.05 12.08
CA TYR A 20 3.35 1.15 11.44
C TYR A 20 2.65 0.07 10.61
N GLU A 21 1.67 -0.62 11.18
CA GLU A 21 0.92 -1.67 10.49
C GLU A 21 0.22 -1.14 9.24
N ARG A 22 -0.47 0.00 9.35
CA ARG A 22 -1.22 0.61 8.24
C ARG A 22 -0.31 1.19 7.16
N LEU A 23 0.80 1.79 7.55
CA LEU A 23 1.79 2.33 6.62
C LEU A 23 2.49 1.20 5.86
N ASN A 24 2.85 0.12 6.54
CA ASN A 24 3.47 -1.05 5.93
C ASN A 24 2.54 -1.65 4.86
N TYR A 25 1.26 -1.86 5.21
CA TYR A 25 0.25 -2.29 4.25
C TYR A 25 0.12 -1.35 3.04
N ALA A 26 0.08 -0.03 3.27
CA ALA A 26 -0.04 0.94 2.19
C ALA A 26 1.16 0.94 1.25
N ILE A 27 2.37 0.68 1.75
CA ILE A 27 3.59 0.59 0.93
C ILE A 27 3.57 -0.69 0.09
N THR A 28 3.17 -1.83 0.67
CA THR A 28 3.21 -3.12 -0.02
C THR A 28 2.05 -3.33 -1.00
N CYS A 29 0.87 -2.77 -0.70
CA CYS A 29 -0.34 -3.05 -1.46
C CYS A 29 -0.78 -1.90 -2.37
N CYS A 30 -0.17 -0.72 -2.27
CA CYS A 30 -0.54 0.42 -3.11
C CYS A 30 0.46 0.63 -4.26
N SER A 31 0.11 0.13 -5.43
CA SER A 31 0.88 0.30 -6.69
C SER A 31 1.13 1.75 -7.07
N SER A 32 0.36 2.71 -6.53
CA SER A 32 0.55 4.13 -6.78
C SER A 32 1.77 4.73 -6.07
N ILE A 33 2.29 4.07 -5.03
CA ILE A 33 3.46 4.51 -4.25
C ILE A 33 4.73 3.75 -4.65
N ASP A 34 4.57 2.59 -5.30
CA ASP A 34 5.66 1.75 -5.81
C ASP A 34 6.34 2.41 -7.03
N GLY A 35 7.35 3.23 -6.74
CA GLY A 35 8.11 3.98 -7.72
C GLY A 35 9.46 3.36 -8.11
N ASP A 36 9.89 2.26 -7.47
CA ASP A 36 11.24 1.71 -7.64
C ASP A 36 11.34 0.44 -8.51
N GLY A 37 10.21 -0.16 -8.92
CA GLY A 37 10.17 -1.35 -9.78
C GLY A 37 9.96 -1.12 -11.29
N THR A 38 9.57 0.08 -11.73
CA THR A 38 9.00 0.27 -13.08
C THR A 38 9.99 0.43 -14.24
N VAL A 39 11.31 0.51 -13.98
CA VAL A 39 12.27 0.73 -15.08
C VAL A 39 12.96 -0.53 -15.63
N ASN A 40 13.03 -1.67 -14.91
CA ASN A 40 13.85 -2.80 -15.40
C ASN A 40 13.40 -4.25 -15.12
N ASN A 41 12.37 -4.55 -14.32
CA ASN A 41 12.00 -5.96 -14.09
C ASN A 41 10.49 -6.16 -13.90
N ALA A 42 9.78 -6.18 -15.02
CA ALA A 42 8.50 -6.86 -15.10
C ALA A 42 8.64 -8.32 -14.59
N PHE A 43 7.57 -8.85 -14.01
CA PHE A 43 7.32 -10.26 -13.66
C PHE A 43 7.77 -10.70 -12.24
N ASN A 44 6.76 -10.92 -11.38
CA ASN A 44 6.74 -11.65 -10.10
C ASN A 44 6.76 -10.80 -8.81
N ASP A 45 5.59 -10.22 -8.45
CA ASP A 45 5.15 -10.17 -7.05
C ASP A 45 3.61 -10.15 -7.00
N ASP A 46 3.02 -11.31 -6.73
CA ASP A 46 1.57 -11.54 -6.60
C ASP A 46 1.12 -11.19 -5.17
N GLY A 47 1.07 -9.89 -4.84
CA GLY A 47 1.03 -9.42 -3.45
C GLY A 47 -0.15 -8.54 -3.02
N CYS A 48 -1.34 -8.65 -3.61
CA CYS A 48 -2.57 -8.17 -2.95
C CYS A 48 -3.64 -9.27 -2.97
N ASP A 49 -3.75 -9.95 -1.83
CA ASP A 49 -4.66 -11.07 -1.63
C ASP A 49 -6.10 -10.66 -1.96
N SER A 50 -6.72 -11.49 -2.78
CA SER A 50 -8.10 -11.34 -3.23
C SER A 50 -9.01 -11.85 -2.12
N ASP A 51 -9.35 -10.99 -1.16
CA ASP A 51 -10.51 -11.25 -0.30
C ASP A 51 -11.76 -10.72 -1.04
N ASP A 52 -12.16 -11.49 -2.07
CA ASP A 52 -13.51 -11.49 -2.63
C ASP A 52 -14.41 -12.20 -1.61
N GLY A 53 -14.74 -11.48 -0.54
CA GLY A 53 -15.76 -11.87 0.40
C GLY A 53 -17.12 -11.80 -0.28
N SER A 54 -17.59 -12.95 -0.76
CA SER A 54 -18.97 -13.20 -1.18
C SER A 54 -19.94 -12.78 -0.06
N ASP A 55 -20.68 -11.69 -0.29
CA ASP A 55 -21.90 -11.38 0.47
C ASP A 55 -22.98 -12.42 0.11
N ASP A 56 -22.94 -13.58 0.76
CA ASP A 56 -24.07 -14.51 0.83
C ASP A 56 -24.94 -14.17 2.06
N GLU A 57 -26.20 -13.83 1.75
CA GLU A 57 -27.42 -13.60 2.57
C GLU A 57 -27.71 -12.21 3.16
#